data_AF-A0A9E4MBU2-F1
#
_entry.id   AF-A0A9E4MBU2-F1
#
_cell.length_a   1.000
_cell.length_b   1.000
_cell.length_c   1.000
_cell.angle_alpha   90.00
_cell.angle_beta   90.00
_cell.angle_gamma   90.00
#
_symmetry.space_group_name_H-M   'P 1'
#
loop_
_entity.id
_entity.type
_entity.pdbx_description
1 polymer ?
#
loop_
_entity_poly.entity_id
_entity_poly.type
_entity_poly.pdbx_seq_one_letter_code
_entity_poly.pdbx_strand_id
1 'polypeptide(L)' 'MAAYVYTSSLAPGLSASEAIQAGMVGINRGVMSDPAAPFGGMRQSGLGREGGHEGMMEFLETQYIAADW' A
#
# COMPACT_ATOMS: atom_id res chain seq x y z
N MET A 1 -0.79 10.59 -2.19
CA MET A 1 -1.65 9.42 -2.50
C MET A 1 -0.85 8.37 -3.26
N ALA A 2 -0.70 8.48 -4.58
CA ALA A 2 0.09 7.57 -5.41
C ALA A 2 1.24 8.31 -6.11
N ALA A 3 2.26 7.57 -6.56
CA ALA A 3 3.34 8.07 -7.40
C ALA A 3 3.64 7.10 -8.55
N TYR A 4 4.33 7.60 -9.58
CA TYR A 4 4.70 6.83 -10.75
C TYR A 4 6.15 7.13 -11.12
N VAL A 5 6.94 6.09 -11.38
CA VAL A 5 8.34 6.17 -11.78
C VAL A 5 8.50 5.55 -13.16
N TYR A 6 9.06 6.29 -14.11
CA TYR A 6 9.39 5.79 -15.43
C TYR A 6 10.90 5.79 -15.63
N THR A 7 11.46 4.64 -15.96
CA THR A 7 12.91 4.45 -16.11
C THR A 7 13.20 3.23 -16.97
N SER A 8 14.33 3.24 -17.68
CA SER A 8 14.81 2.08 -18.45
C SER A 8 15.54 1.04 -17.60
N SER A 9 15.81 1.34 -16.32
CA SER A 9 16.53 0.43 -15.41
C SER A 9 15.77 0.22 -14.10
N LEU A 10 15.65 -1.05 -13.71
CA LEU A 10 14.91 -1.46 -12.51
C LEU A 10 15.58 -0.96 -11.22
N ALA A 11 16.90 -1.01 -11.12
CA ALA A 11 17.60 -0.65 -9.89
C ALA A 11 17.37 0.82 -9.47
N PRO A 12 17.52 1.83 -10.34
CA PRO A 12 17.09 3.19 -10.05
C PRO A 12 15.59 3.31 -9.78
N GLY A 13 14.76 2.51 -10.48
CA GLY A 13 13.30 2.51 -10.28
C GLY A 13 12.88 2.10 -8.88
N LEU A 14 13.49 1.03 -8.35
CA LEU A 14 13.27 0.54 -6.99
C LEU A 14 13.79 1.55 -5.96
N SER A 15 15.03 2.03 -6.14
CA SER A 15 15.62 3.02 -5.22
C SER A 15 14.79 4.31 -5.13
N ALA A 16 14.28 4.81 -6.27
CA ALA A 16 13.38 5.95 -6.28
C ALA A 16 12.04 5.62 -5.60
N SER A 17 11.49 4.43 -5.83
CA SER A 17 10.21 4.01 -5.25
C SER A 17 10.25 3.90 -3.73
N GLU A 18 11.37 3.43 -3.16
CA GLU A 18 11.60 3.36 -1.72
C GLU A 18 11.75 4.75 -1.07
N ALA A 19 12.32 5.71 -1.80
CA ALA A 19 12.51 7.08 -1.32
C ALA A 19 11.23 7.94 -1.37
N ILE A 20 10.25 7.57 -2.19
CA ILE A 20 9.00 8.31 -2.37
C ILE A 20 8.04 8.02 -1.21
N GLN A 21 7.56 9.09 -0.57
CA GLN A 21 6.54 8.99 0.48
C GLN A 21 5.12 9.02 -0.10
N ALA A 22 4.73 7.92 -0.74
CA ALA A 22 3.38 7.67 -1.25
C ALA A 22 2.90 6.28 -0.81
N GLY A 23 1.59 6.11 -0.65
CA GLY A 23 1.03 4.81 -0.24
C GLY A 23 1.11 3.74 -1.34
N MET A 24 1.31 4.17 -2.59
CA MET A 24 1.42 3.31 -3.77
C MET A 24 2.41 3.92 -4.76
N VAL A 25 3.27 3.10 -5.36
CA VAL A 25 4.22 3.53 -6.40
C VAL A 25 4.20 2.56 -7.58
N GLY A 26 3.98 3.09 -8.79
CA GLY A 26 3.94 2.30 -10.01
C GLY A 26 5.20 2.52 -10.83
N ILE A 27 5.92 1.45 -11.17
CA ILE A 27 7.10 1.52 -12.05
C ILE A 27 6.70 1.13 -13.48
N ASN A 28 6.91 2.03 -14.44
CA ASN A 28 6.62 1.84 -15.86
C ASN A 28 5.19 1.36 -16.17
N ARG A 29 4.21 1.74 -15.33
CA ARG A 29 2.81 1.33 -15.48
C ARG A 29 1.88 2.47 -15.09
N GLY A 30 0.90 2.77 -15.95
CA GLY A 30 -0.07 3.86 -15.73
C GLY A 30 -1.29 3.49 -14.89
N VAL A 31 -1.55 2.20 -14.66
CA VAL A 31 -2.71 1.71 -13.90
C VAL A 31 -2.24 0.70 -12.85
N MET A 32 -2.43 1.00 -11.57
CA MET A 32 -2.06 0.10 -10.45
C MET A 32 -3.26 -0.58 -9.77
N SER A 33 -4.49 -0.32 -10.23
CA SER A 33 -5.70 -0.84 -9.59
C SER A 33 -5.76 -2.37 -9.63
N ASP A 34 -5.80 -3.00 -8.45
CA ASP A 34 -5.89 -4.44 -8.24
C ASP A 34 -6.60 -4.68 -6.90
N PRO A 35 -7.82 -5.26 -6.85
CA PRO A 35 -8.57 -5.42 -5.60
C PRO A 35 -7.84 -6.17 -4.48
N ALA A 36 -6.81 -6.97 -4.81
CA ALA A 36 -6.01 -7.70 -3.84
C ALA A 36 -4.88 -6.86 -3.20
N ALA A 37 -4.53 -5.71 -3.78
CA ALA A 37 -3.50 -4.82 -3.25
C ALA A 37 -4.10 -3.80 -2.25
N PRO A 38 -3.33 -3.34 -1.25
CA PRO A 38 -3.76 -2.28 -0.35
C PRO A 38 -3.66 -0.90 -1.00
N PHE A 39 -4.78 -0.18 -1.08
CA PHE A 39 -4.89 1.20 -1.56
C PHE A 39 -4.95 2.17 -0.39
N GLY A 40 -4.20 3.25 -0.44
CA GLY A 40 -4.32 4.30 0.56
C GLY A 40 -3.24 5.37 0.47
N GLY A 41 -3.41 6.41 1.27
CA GLY A 41 -2.50 7.55 1.32
C GLY A 41 -1.41 7.44 2.37
N MET A 42 -0.46 8.37 2.32
CA MET A 42 0.42 8.69 3.44
C MET A 42 0.21 10.15 3.83
N ARG A 43 0.55 10.51 5.07
CA ARG A 43 0.46 11.89 5.61
C ARG A 43 -0.97 12.44 5.47
N GLN A 44 -1.12 13.64 4.93
CA GLN A 44 -2.42 14.30 4.73
C GLN A 44 -3.28 13.64 3.63
N SER A 45 -2.78 12.64 2.92
CA SER A 45 -3.59 11.91 1.91
C SER A 45 -4.55 10.88 2.50
N GLY A 46 -4.59 10.70 3.83
CA GLY A 46 -5.52 9.79 4.50
C GLY A 46 -4.85 8.84 5.50
N LEU A 47 -5.70 8.13 6.24
CA LEU A 47 -5.34 7.08 7.21
C LEU A 47 -5.96 5.75 6.76
N GLY A 48 -5.36 4.63 7.16
CA GLY A 48 -5.84 3.29 6.82
C GLY A 48 -5.55 2.84 5.39
N ARG A 49 -6.08 1.67 5.02
CA ARG A 49 -5.98 1.07 3.68
C ARG A 49 -7.33 0.49 3.24
N GLU A 50 -7.57 0.45 1.94
CA GLU A 50 -8.71 -0.21 1.30
C GLU A 50 -8.23 -1.35 0.38
N GLY A 51 -9.06 -2.34 0.13
CA GLY A 51 -8.67 -3.53 -0.67
C GLY A 51 -7.65 -4.42 0.04
N GLY A 52 -7.36 -5.57 -0.54
CA GLY A 52 -6.45 -6.56 0.05
C GLY A 52 -6.87 -7.03 1.44
N HIS A 53 -5.91 -7.58 2.18
CA HIS A 53 -6.14 -8.03 3.55
C HIS A 53 -6.29 -6.86 4.52
N GLU A 54 -5.49 -5.82 4.32
CA GLU A 54 -5.46 -4.61 5.12
C GLU A 54 -6.82 -3.89 5.11
N GLY A 55 -7.48 -3.81 3.96
CA GLY A 55 -8.80 -3.23 3.85
C GLY A 55 -9.89 -4.00 4.60
N MET A 56 -9.77 -5.32 4.73
CA MET A 56 -10.69 -6.08 5.60
C MET A 56 -10.49 -5.74 7.07
N MET A 57 -9.24 -5.53 7.49
CA MET A 57 -8.90 -5.24 8.88
C MET A 57 -9.47 -3.90 9.37
N GLU A 58 -9.72 -2.93 8.47
CA GLU A 58 -10.38 -1.66 8.83
C GLU A 58 -11.85 -1.84 9.28
N PHE A 59 -12.47 -3.00 9.02
CA PHE A 59 -13.86 -3.32 9.39
C PHE A 59 -13.96 -4.45 10.42
N LEU A 60 -12.84 -4.91 10.96
CA LEU A 60 -12.77 -6.00 11.94
C LEU A 60 -12.22 -5.50 13.27
N GLU A 61 -12.73 -6.06 14.36
CA GLU A 61 -12.22 -5.81 15.70
C GLU A 61 -11.30 -6.96 16.14
N THR A 62 -10.15 -6.62 16.72
CA THR A 62 -9.21 -7.63 17.23
C THR A 62 -9.72 -8.19 18.56
N GLN A 63 -9.98 -9.50 18.61
CA GLN A 63 -10.37 -10.20 19.83
C GLN A 63 -9.22 -11.05 20.37
N TYR A 64 -8.82 -10.78 21.61
CA TYR A 64 -7.86 -11.62 22.34
C TYR A 64 -8.59 -12.70 23.15
N ILE A 65 -8.15 -13.94 23.02
CA ILE A 65 -8.70 -15.09 23.75
C ILE A 65 -7.56 -15.73 24.56
N ALA A 66 -7.71 -15.80 25.88
CA ALA A 66 -6.82 -16.53 26.78
C ALA A 66 -7.60 -17.66 27.45
N ALA A 67 -7.02 -18.85 27.45
CA ALA A 67 -7.56 -20.01 28.14
C ALA A 67 -6.41 -20.71 28.87
N ASP A 68 -6.69 -21.13 30.10
CA ASP A 68 -5.88 -22.11 30.83
C ASP A 68 -6.68 -23.41 30.81
N TRP A 69 -6.09 -24.47 30.25
CA TRP A 69 -6.73 -25.76 30.00
C TRP A 69 -5.82 -26.90 30.42
#